data_AF-A0A2E0EP94-F1
#
_entry.id   AF-A0A2E0EP94-F1
#
_cell.length_a   1.000
_cell.length_b   1.000
_cell.length_c   1.000
_cell.angle_alpha   90.00
_cell.angle_beta   90.00
_cell.angle_gamma   90.00
#
_symmetry.space_group_name_H-M   'P 1'
#
loop_
_entity.id
_entity.type
_entity.pdbx_description
1 polymer ?
#
loop_
_entity_poly.entity_id
_entity_poly.type
_entity_poly.pdbx_seq_one_letter_code
_entity_poly.pdbx_strand_id
1 'polypeptide(L)' 'MRKLSNDNVPFSLSFWKYSEKEKRSKGIRQVNMALLRPGLSTDKGIKSESLIGFVELPDNKPRWFYLPLLRTFQNIEVV' A
#
# COMPACT_ATOMS: atom_id res chain seq x y z
N MET A 1 5.18 4.70 -8.76
CA MET A 1 4.86 4.94 -7.34
C MET A 1 5.60 6.14 -6.76
N ARG A 2 6.93 6.11 -6.55
CA ARG A 2 7.69 7.23 -5.95
C ARG A 2 7.44 8.60 -6.60
N LYS A 3 7.46 8.67 -7.94
CA LYS A 3 7.20 9.91 -8.69
C LYS A 3 5.83 10.54 -8.39
N LEU A 4 4.76 9.74 -8.44
CA LEU A 4 3.40 10.20 -8.16
C LEU A 4 3.24 10.78 -6.76
N SER A 5 3.99 10.28 -5.78
CA SER A 5 3.93 10.79 -4.41
C SER A 5 4.80 12.01 -4.18
N ASN A 6 5.90 12.18 -4.92
CA ASN A 6 6.59 13.48 -4.97
C ASN A 6 5.68 14.56 -5.58
N ASP A 7 4.85 14.18 -6.54
CA ASP A 7 3.90 15.08 -7.21
C ASP A 7 2.57 15.21 -6.44
N ASN A 8 2.43 14.59 -5.26
CA ASN A 8 1.20 14.53 -4.45
C ASN A 8 -0.06 14.10 -5.24
N VAL A 9 0.11 13.27 -6.26
CA VAL A 9 -0.98 12.77 -7.10
C VAL A 9 -1.59 11.52 -6.44
N PRO A 10 -2.90 11.55 -6.09
CA PRO A 10 -3.60 10.38 -5.58
C PRO A 10 -3.63 9.27 -6.63
N PHE A 11 -3.53 8.02 -6.19
CA PHE A 11 -3.65 6.86 -7.05
C PHE A 11 -4.56 5.79 -6.44
N SER A 12 -5.14 4.96 -7.31
CA SER A 12 -5.90 3.78 -6.91
C SER A 12 -5.00 2.55 -6.86
N LEU A 13 -5.29 1.65 -5.94
CA LEU A 13 -4.59 0.37 -5.81
C LEU A 13 -5.53 -0.69 -5.23
N SER A 14 -5.22 -1.96 -5.47
CA SER A 14 -5.84 -3.07 -4.75
C SER A 14 -4.79 -4.07 -4.27
N PHE A 15 -5.03 -4.68 -3.11
CA PHE A 15 -4.12 -5.66 -2.52
C PHE A 15 -4.87 -6.70 -1.69
N TRP A 16 -4.25 -7.87 -1.51
CA TRP A 16 -4.77 -8.89 -0.62
C TRP A 16 -4.57 -8.49 0.83
N LYS A 17 -5.64 -8.52 1.61
CA LYS A 17 -5.58 -8.29 3.05
C LYS A 17 -5.30 -9.61 3.74
N TYR A 18 -4.08 -9.80 4.25
CA TYR A 18 -3.74 -10.95 5.07
C TYR A 18 -3.66 -10.56 6.55
N SER A 19 -4.29 -11.35 7.42
CA SER A 19 -4.11 -11.25 8.87
C SER A 19 -3.33 -12.46 9.36
N GLU A 20 -2.08 -12.24 9.76
CA GLU A 20 -1.22 -13.29 10.32
C GLU A 20 -1.77 -13.84 11.64
N LYS A 21 -2.35 -12.95 12.47
CA LYS A 21 -2.98 -13.32 13.76
C LYS A 21 -4.19 -14.26 13.58
N GLU A 22 -4.99 -14.03 12.55
CA GLU A 22 -6.17 -14.85 12.26
C GLU A 22 -5.87 -15.98 11.25
N LYS A 23 -4.64 -16.06 10.72
CA LYS A 23 -4.22 -16.95 9.62
C LYS A 23 -5.23 -16.99 8.45
N ARG A 24 -5.84 -15.83 8.14
CA ARG A 24 -6.90 -15.72 7.12
C ARG A 24 -6.67 -14.51 6.23
N SER A 25 -6.97 -14.69 4.94
CA SER A 25 -7.13 -13.59 4.01
C SER A 25 -8.53 -13.00 4.18
N LYS A 26 -8.61 -11.69 4.40
CA LYS A 26 -9.87 -10.93 4.47
C LYS A 26 -10.30 -10.43 3.08
N GLY A 27 -9.90 -11.14 2.02
CA GLY A 27 -10.19 -10.80 0.63
C GLY A 27 -9.32 -9.68 0.06
N ILE A 28 -9.78 -9.13 -1.06
CA ILE A 28 -9.15 -8.02 -1.77
C ILE A 28 -9.63 -6.71 -1.14
N ARG A 29 -8.69 -5.84 -0.81
CA ARG A 29 -8.98 -4.46 -0.44
C ARG A 29 -8.68 -3.55 -1.60
N GLN A 30 -9.68 -2.80 -2.04
CA GLN A 30 -9.52 -1.73 -3.03
C GLN A 30 -9.43 -0.39 -2.30
N VAL A 31 -8.51 0.46 -2.76
CA VAL A 31 -8.32 1.83 -2.29
C VAL A 31 -8.33 2.73 -3.51
N ASN A 32 -9.30 3.64 -3.59
CA ASN A 32 -9.47 4.50 -4.77
C ASN A 32 -8.61 5.76 -4.72
N MET A 33 -8.33 6.27 -3.52
CA MET A 33 -7.54 7.49 -3.31
C MET A 33 -6.48 7.25 -2.24
N ALA A 34 -5.30 6.84 -2.67
CA ALA A 34 -4.12 6.66 -1.84
C ALA A 34 -3.02 7.67 -2.19
N LEU A 35 -2.31 8.16 -1.19
CA LEU A 35 -1.05 8.89 -1.33
C LEU A 35 0.06 8.08 -0.65
N LEU A 36 1.22 7.85 -1.29
CA LEU A 36 2.31 7.19 -0.58
C LEU A 36 2.83 8.14 0.47
N ARG A 37 3.08 7.57 1.64
CA ARG A 37 3.92 8.22 2.62
C ARG A 37 5.36 7.80 2.34
N PRO A 38 6.35 8.71 2.43
CA PRO A 38 7.73 8.28 2.54
C PRO A 38 7.84 7.26 3.70
N GLY A 39 8.19 6.02 3.37
CA GLY A 39 8.25 4.92 4.33
C GLY A 39 9.28 5.18 5.42
N LEU A 40 9.10 4.49 6.56
CA LEU A 40 10.10 4.43 7.64
C LEU A 40 11.46 4.03 7.05
N SER A 41 12.52 4.69 7.53
CA SER A 41 13.92 4.53 7.09
C SER A 41 14.26 3.08 6.70
N THR A 42 15.00 2.93 5.60
CA THR A 42 15.61 1.68 5.12
C THR A 42 16.40 0.93 6.20
N ASP A 43 16.74 1.60 7.30
CA ASP A 43 17.44 1.03 8.46
C ASP A 43 16.71 -0.09 9.23
N LYS A 44 15.39 -0.29 9.05
CA LYS A 44 14.62 -1.24 9.89
C LYS A 44 14.41 -2.64 9.25
N GLY A 45 15.48 -3.30 8.84
CA GLY A 45 15.55 -4.75 8.54
C GLY A 45 14.75 -5.25 7.33
N ILE A 46 14.84 -6.55 7.00
CA ILE A 46 14.33 -7.18 5.76
C ILE A 46 12.83 -6.90 5.47
N LYS A 47 12.01 -6.69 6.51
CA LYS A 47 10.56 -6.41 6.36
C LYS A 47 10.26 -4.95 5.94
N SER A 48 11.20 -4.02 6.07
CA SER A 48 11.00 -2.60 5.72
C SER A 48 10.97 -2.38 4.20
N GLU A 49 11.71 -3.19 3.44
CA GLU A 49 11.77 -3.05 1.97
C GLU A 49 10.44 -3.39 1.28
N SER A 50 9.68 -4.31 1.88
CA SER A 50 8.43 -4.81 1.32
C SER A 50 7.18 -4.11 1.88
N LEU A 51 7.29 -3.31 2.94
CA LEU A 51 6.14 -2.66 3.57
C LEU A 51 5.97 -1.22 3.06
N ILE A 52 4.87 -0.97 2.37
CA ILE A 52 4.56 0.33 1.79
C ILE A 52 3.55 1.06 2.67
N GLY A 53 3.94 2.25 3.14
CA GLY A 53 3.06 3.18 3.86
C GLY A 53 2.28 4.08 2.91
N PHE A 54 0.98 4.23 3.15
CA PHE A 54 0.12 5.14 2.40
C PHE A 54 -0.89 5.82 3.31
N VAL A 55 -1.49 6.89 2.80
CA VAL A 55 -2.61 7.61 3.43
C VAL A 55 -3.83 7.46 2.54
N GLU A 56 -4.94 7.03 3.13
CA GLU A 56 -6.24 6.90 2.46
C GLU A 56 -7.04 8.19 2.63
N LEU A 57 -7.45 8.79 1.52
CA LEU A 57 -8.26 10.03 1.50
C LEU A 57 -9.75 9.70 1.40
N PRO A 58 -10.64 10.56 1.96
CA PRO A 58 -10.36 11.83 2.66
C PRO A 58 -9.98 11.64 4.14
N ASP A 59 -10.12 10.44 4.68
CA ASP A 59 -9.96 10.12 6.10
C ASP A 59 -8.57 10.44 6.69
N ASN A 60 -7.57 10.69 5.84
CA ASN A 60 -6.17 10.92 6.20
C ASN A 60 -5.58 9.85 7.14
N LYS A 61 -6.15 8.63 7.07
CA LYS A 61 -5.72 7.52 7.93
C LYS A 61 -4.46 6.89 7.36
N PRO A 62 -3.35 6.87 8.12
CA PRO A 62 -2.16 6.14 7.71
C PRO A 62 -2.43 4.64 7.73
N ARG A 63 -1.97 3.97 6.68
CA ARG A 63 -2.10 2.52 6.50
C ARG A 63 -0.86 1.97 5.86
N TRP A 64 -0.72 0.66 5.94
CA TRP A 64 0.38 -0.08 5.34
C TRP A 64 -0.14 -1.31 4.60
N PHE A 65 0.58 -1.70 3.57
CA PHE A 65 0.40 -2.97 2.90
C PHE A 65 1.76 -3.54 2.46
N TYR A 66 1.81 -4.84 2.24
CA TYR A 66 3.00 -5.50 1.70
C TYR A 66 2.98 -5.44 0.17
N LEU A 67 4.07 -4.97 -0.44
CA LEU A 67 4.21 -4.86 -1.89
C LEU A 67 3.94 -6.18 -2.63
N PRO A 68 4.39 -7.36 -2.14
CA PRO A 68 4.03 -8.65 -2.75
C PRO A 68 2.54 -8.99 -2.76
N LEU A 69 1.72 -8.29 -1.97
CA LEU A 69 0.27 -8.48 -1.94
C LEU A 69 -0.47 -7.53 -2.88
N LEU A 70 0.24 -6.64 -3.56
CA LEU A 70 -0.33 -5.74 -4.56
C LEU A 70 -0.90 -6.55 -5.73
N ARG A 71 -2.10 -6.18 -6.15
CA ARG A 71 -2.82 -6.79 -7.28
C ARG A 71 -2.96 -5.82 -8.42
N THR A 72 -3.43 -4.61 -8.12
CA THR A 72 -3.57 -3.56 -9.15
C THR A 72 -3.02 -2.23 -8.66
N PHE A 73 -2.50 -1.46 -9.61
CA PHE A 73 -2.06 -0.09 -9.41
C PHE A 73 -2.56 0.77 -10.57
N GLN A 74 -3.36 1.80 -10.29
CA GLN A 74 -4.06 2.61 -11.30
C GLN A 74 -4.78 1.77 -12.37
N ASN A 75 -5.53 0.76 -11.94
CA ASN A 75 -6.25 -0.19 -12.80
C ASN A 75 -5.37 -1.07 -13.71
N ILE A 76 -4.04 -1.02 -13.54
CA ILE A 76 -3.10 -1.91 -14.21
C ILE A 76 -2.86 -3.09 -13.28
N GLU A 77 -3.01 -4.31 -13.79
CA GLU A 77 -2.71 -5.53 -13.03
C GLU A 77 -1.19 -5.70 -12.90
N VAL A 78 -0.74 -5.87 -11.66
CA VAL A 78 0.66 -6.12 -11.32
C VAL A 78 0.74 -7.62 -11.04
N VAL A 79 0.90 -8.40 -12.11
CA VAL A 79 1.03 -9.86 -12.08
C VAL A 79 2.46 -10.27 -11.82
#